data_AF-A0A920KEQ7-F1
#
_entry.id   AF-A0A920KEQ7-F1
#
_cell.length_a   1.000
_cell.length_b   1.000
_cell.length_c   1.000
_cell.angle_alpha   90.00
_cell.angle_beta   90.00
_cell.angle_gamma   90.00
#
_symmetry.space_group_name_H-M   'P 1'
#
loop_
_entity.id
_entity.type
_entity.pdbx_description
1 polymer ?
#
loop_
_entity_poly.entity_id
_entity_poly.type
_entity_poly.pdbx_seq_one_letter_code
_entity_poly.pdbx_strand_id
1 'polypeptide(L)' 'MIDYQKIFLAFLHENKIPSNETFLMGISGGVDSMSLLHLSQTCGLNVIAAHVNYQLRKRKAT' A
#
# COMPACT_ATOMS: atom_id res chain seq x y z
N MET A 1 -10.26 -21.70 1.80
CA MET A 1 -10.17 -20.28 2.22
C MET A 1 -8.96 -19.69 1.52
N ILE A 2 -9.08 -18.50 0.92
CA ILE A 2 -7.97 -17.87 0.20
C ILE A 2 -7.01 -17.24 1.22
N ASP A 3 -5.71 -17.53 1.09
CA ASP A 3 -4.66 -16.91 1.91
C ASP A 3 -4.00 -15.77 1.13
N TYR A 4 -4.46 -14.55 1.40
CA TYR A 4 -3.98 -13.34 0.71
C TYR A 4 -2.53 -13.00 1.08
N GLN A 5 -2.05 -13.34 2.27
CA GLN A 5 -0.67 -13.08 2.67
C GLN A 5 0.28 -13.94 1.83
N LYS A 6 -0.04 -15.22 1.68
CA LYS A 6 0.75 -16.13 0.84
C LYS A 6 0.81 -15.68 -0.62
N ILE A 7 -0.33 -15.27 -1.20
CA ILE A 7 -0.39 -14.77 -2.58
C ILE A 7 0.45 -13.49 -2.74
N PHE A 8 0.35 -12.57 -1.79
CA PHE A 8 1.10 -11.32 -1.82
C PHE A 8 2.62 -11.51 -1.68
N LEU A 9 3.06 -12.35 -0.74
CA LEU A 9 4.48 -12.66 -0.56
C LEU A 9 5.05 -13.41 -1.78
N ALA A 10 4.27 -14.32 -2.38
CA ALA A 10 4.65 -14.99 -3.62
C ALA A 10 4.84 -13.98 -4.77
N PHE A 11 3.93 -13.01 -4.90
CA PHE A 11 4.04 -11.94 -5.89
C PHE A 11 5.35 -11.13 -5.72
N LEU A 12 5.71 -10.75 -4.48
CA LEU A 12 6.97 -10.04 -4.24
C LEU A 12 8.18 -10.88 -4.65
N HIS A 13 8.18 -12.16 -4.28
CA HIS A 13 9.25 -13.09 -4.62
C HIS A 13 9.40 -13.32 -6.13
N GLU A 14 8.30 -13.61 -6.83
CA GLU A 14 8.28 -13.85 -8.28
C GLU A 14 8.78 -12.64 -9.07
N ASN A 15 8.48 -11.44 -8.58
CA ASN A 15 8.90 -10.19 -9.21
C ASN A 15 10.26 -9.67 -8.69
N LYS A 16 10.98 -10.45 -7.86
CA LYS A 16 12.28 -10.08 -7.27
C LYS A 16 12.24 -8.74 -6.52
N ILE A 17 11.12 -8.46 -5.86
CA ILE A 17 10.96 -7.27 -5.02
C ILE A 17 11.47 -7.62 -3.62
N PRO A 18 12.52 -6.93 -3.12
CA PRO A 18 13.15 -7.27 -1.85
C PRO A 18 12.24 -6.91 -0.66
N SER A 19 11.71 -7.92 0.03
CA SER A 19 10.78 -7.75 1.14
C SER A 19 11.42 -7.27 2.44
N ASN A 20 12.76 -7.27 2.52
CA ASN A 20 13.55 -6.82 3.67
C ASN A 20 13.92 -5.33 3.61
N GLU A 21 13.52 -4.62 2.55
CA GLU A 21 13.77 -3.19 2.39
C GLU A 21 12.64 -2.33 2.97
N THR A 22 12.85 -1.01 3.00
CA THR A 22 11.81 -0.05 3.39
C THR A 22 10.98 0.35 2.18
N PHE A 23 9.67 0.14 2.24
CA PHE A 23 8.73 0.48 1.16
C PHE A 23 8.08 1.85 1.40
N LEU A 24 8.25 2.78 0.47
CA LEU A 24 7.45 4.01 0.41
C LEU A 24 6.17 3.75 -0.40
N MET A 25 5.03 3.68 0.28
CA MET A 25 3.74 3.32 -0.34
C MET A 25 2.90 4.57 -0.61
N GLY A 26 2.47 4.75 -1.87
CA GLY A 26 1.51 5.78 -2.23
C GLY A 26 0.10 5.41 -1.76
N ILE A 27 -0.43 6.16 -0.78
CA ILE A 27 -1.73 5.90 -0.17
C ILE A 27 -2.72 6.99 -0.60
N SER A 28 -3.77 6.62 -1.34
CA SER A 28 -4.83 7.55 -1.74
C SER A 28 -5.89 7.74 -0.66
N GLY A 29 -5.99 6.79 0.28
CA GLY A 29 -7.07 6.68 1.26
C GLY A 29 -8.26 5.86 0.76
N GLY A 30 -8.23 5.39 -0.50
CA GLY A 30 -9.20 4.44 -1.04
C GLY A 30 -8.95 3.00 -0.57
N VAL A 31 -9.99 2.15 -0.71
CA VAL A 31 -9.98 0.76 -0.23
C VAL A 31 -8.79 -0.05 -0.74
N ASP A 32 -8.40 0.12 -2.00
CA ASP A 32 -7.29 -0.62 -2.59
C ASP A 32 -5.96 -0.30 -1.88
N SER A 33 -5.66 1.00 -1.74
CA SER A 33 -4.43 1.45 -1.09
C SER A 33 -4.38 1.10 0.39
N MET A 34 -5.53 1.18 1.09
CA MET A 34 -5.60 0.86 2.52
C MET A 34 -5.52 -0.65 2.76
N SER A 35 -6.11 -1.47 1.90
CA SER A 35 -6.01 -2.93 1.99
C SER A 35 -4.58 -3.39 1.69
N LEU A 36 -3.92 -2.79 0.70
CA LEU A 36 -2.51 -3.05 0.41
C LEU A 36 -1.60 -2.65 1.59
N LEU A 37 -1.85 -1.48 2.19
CA LEU A 37 -1.11 -1.04 3.38
C LEU A 37 -1.27 -2.04 4.53
N HIS A 38 -2.50 -2.44 4.82
CA HIS A 38 -2.80 -3.42 5.86
C HIS A 38 -2.16 -4.79 5.58
N LEU A 39 -2.24 -5.28 4.34
CA LEU A 39 -1.64 -6.54 3.94
C LEU A 39 -0.10 -6.51 4.07
N SER A 40 0.52 -5.39 3.71
CA SER A 40 1.96 -5.20 3.82
C SER A 40 2.41 -5.19 5.29
N GLN A 41 1.68 -4.49 6.16
CA GLN A 41 1.95 -4.47 7.60
C GLN A 41 1.75 -5.85 8.24
N THR A 42 0.68 -6.56 7.89
CA THR A 42 0.40 -7.90 8.44
C THR A 42 1.40 -8.96 7.96
N CYS A 43 2.00 -8.78 6.78
CA CYS A 43 3.11 -9.60 6.30
C CYS A 43 4.48 -9.21 6.88
N GLY A 44 4.54 -8.21 7.77
CA GLY A 44 5.76 -7.79 8.45
C GLY A 44 6.71 -6.93 7.61
N LEU A 45 6.24 -6.35 6.50
CA LEU A 45 7.06 -5.44 5.70
C LEU A 45 7.30 -4.12 6.44
N ASN A 46 8.48 -3.54 6.26
CA ASN A 46 8.78 -2.20 6.74
C ASN A 46 8.21 -1.16 5.77
N VAL A 47 7.16 -0.44 6.17
CA VAL A 47 6.40 0.45 5.26
C VAL A 47 6.31 1.88 5.79
N ILE A 48 6.40 2.85 4.88
CA ILE A 48 6.11 4.26 5.10
C ILE A 48 4.94 4.64 4.20
N ALA A 49 3.86 5.16 4.78
CA ALA A 49 2.71 5.65 4.03
C ALA A 49 2.92 7.10 3.56
N ALA A 50 2.80 7.34 2.26
CA ALA A 50 2.85 8.67 1.65
C ALA A 50 1.52 9.02 0.99
N HIS A 51 0.83 10.03 1.53
CA HIS A 51 -0.43 10.54 0.96
C HIS A 51 -0.22 11.89 0.31
N VAL A 52 -0.85 12.12 -0.84
CA VAL A 52 -0.84 13.41 -1.54
C VAL A 52 -2.24 14.01 -1.52
N ASN A 53 -2.38 15.15 -0.84
CA ASN A 53 -3.61 15.94 -0.88
C ASN A 53 -3.58 16.93 -2.05
N TYR A 54 -4.29 16.59 -3.13
CA TYR A 54 -4.40 17.46 -4.33
C TYR A 54 -5.29 18.70 -4.14
N GLN A 55 -6.00 18.82 -3.01
CA GLN A 55 -6.85 19.96 -2.67
C GLN A 55 -8.00 20.28 -3.67
N LEU A 56 -8.33 19.35 -4.57
CA LEU A 56 -9.30 19.59 -5.66
C LEU A 56 -10.73 19.86 -5.18
N ARG A 57 -11.11 19.35 -4.01
CA ARG A 57 -12.49 19.49 -3.47
C ARG A 57 -12.78 20.85 -2.85
N LYS A 58 -11.76 21.67 -2.55
CA LYS A 58 -11.94 23.00 -1.94
C LYS A 58 -12.13 24.14 -2.95
N ARG A 59 -12.17 23.85 -4.26
CA ARG A 59 -12.36 24.86 -5.30
C ARG A 59 -13.84 25.07 -5.61
N LYS A 60 -14.57 25.72 -4.69
CA LYS A 60 -15.74 26.52 -5.04
C LYS A 60 -15.42 27.95 -4.60
N ALA A 61 -15.11 28.82 -5.56
CA ALA A 61 -15.14 30.25 -5.34
C ALA A 61 -16.61 30.62 -5.11
N THR A 62 -16.93 31.03 -3.90
CA THR A 62 -18.15 31.77 -3.59
C THR A 62 -17.85 33.25 -3.80
#